data_AF-A0A1J0VT99-F1
#
_entry.id   AF-A0A1J0VT99-F1
#
_cell.length_a   1.000
_cell.length_b   1.000
_cell.length_c   1.000
_cell.angle_alpha   90.00
_cell.angle_beta   90.00
_cell.angle_gamma   90.00
#
_symmetry.space_group_name_H-M   'P 1'
#
loop_
_entity.id
_entity.type
_entity.pdbx_description
1 polymer ?
#
loop_
_entity_poly.entity_id
_entity_poly.type
_entity_poly.pdbx_seq_one_letter_code
_entity_poly.pdbx_strand_id
1 'polypeptide(L)'
;MSGDLRICFVGDSFVQGIGDPEYRGWVGRVLAETGTDITAFNLGIRRNTPDDIRRRCWAEVEPRFLPAEFIDITTLLADDPGWAEEARAGDGAHPGSGGYRRLADLVLDGGWREWIARP
;
A
#
# COMPACT_ATOMS: atom_id res chain seq x y z
N MET A 1 0.99 17.93 -16.62
CA MET A 1 0.14 16.75 -16.38
C MET A 1 -0.08 16.73 -14.88
N SER A 2 -1.33 16.94 -14.47
CA SER A 2 -1.70 17.04 -13.06
C SER A 2 -1.60 15.63 -12.45
N GLY A 3 -0.89 15.48 -11.34
CA GLY A 3 -0.59 14.16 -10.77
C GLY A 3 -1.83 13.60 -10.07
N ASP A 4 -2.16 12.33 -10.35
CA ASP A 4 -3.27 11.60 -9.68
C ASP A 4 -2.95 11.40 -8.19
N LEU A 5 -3.22 12.44 -7.38
CA LEU A 5 -2.97 12.42 -5.95
C LEU A 5 -4.15 11.74 -5.24
N ARG A 6 -3.90 10.53 -4.74
CA ARG A 6 -4.89 9.74 -4.01
C ARG A 6 -4.61 9.80 -2.51
N ILE A 7 -5.64 10.10 -1.73
CA ILE A 7 -5.51 10.24 -0.27
C ILE A 7 -6.59 9.41 0.42
N CYS A 8 -6.18 8.48 1.27
CA CYS A 8 -7.07 7.74 2.16
C CYS A 8 -7.07 8.36 3.57
N PHE A 9 -8.23 8.79 4.04
CA PHE A 9 -8.43 9.29 5.40
C PHE A 9 -9.02 8.17 6.25
N VAL A 10 -8.21 7.52 7.10
CA VAL A 10 -8.64 6.36 7.89
C VAL A 10 -8.84 6.78 9.35
N GLY A 11 -9.98 6.38 9.93
CA GLY A 11 -10.20 6.58 11.36
C GLY A 11 -11.61 6.21 11.81
N ASP A 12 -12.14 6.99 12.74
CA ASP A 12 -13.42 6.73 13.39
C ASP A 12 -14.52 7.71 12.94
N SER A 13 -15.51 7.98 13.80
CA SER A 13 -16.58 8.94 13.56
C SER A 13 -16.11 10.36 13.25
N PHE A 14 -14.96 10.80 13.77
CA PHE A 14 -14.45 12.14 13.49
C PHE A 14 -13.95 12.25 12.05
N VAL A 15 -13.28 11.22 11.55
CA VAL A 15 -12.86 11.14 10.14
C VAL A 15 -14.09 11.07 9.23
N GLN A 16 -15.10 10.27 9.61
CA GLN A 16 -16.35 10.18 8.87
C GLN A 16 -17.17 11.48 8.87
N GLY A 17 -16.90 12.41 9.80
CA GLY A 17 -17.64 13.67 9.92
C GLY A 17 -19.01 13.53 10.57
N ILE A 18 -19.21 12.54 11.44
CA ILE A 18 -20.50 12.32 12.09
C ILE A 18 -20.91 13.54 12.93
N GLY A 19 -22.13 14.02 12.70
CA GLY A 19 -22.70 15.16 13.40
C GLY A 19 -22.46 16.50 12.70
N ASP A 20 -21.72 16.53 11.61
CA ASP A 20 -21.61 17.72 10.77
C ASP A 20 -22.92 17.94 9.99
N PRO A 21 -23.64 19.07 10.20
CA PRO A 21 -24.89 19.35 9.50
C PRO A 21 -24.69 19.57 7.99
N GLU A 22 -23.47 19.85 7.54
CA GLU A 22 -23.14 20.03 6.13
C GLU A 22 -22.69 18.73 5.46
N TYR A 23 -22.55 17.63 6.21
CA TYR A 23 -22.10 16.32 5.71
C TYR A 23 -20.73 16.34 5.02
N ARG A 24 -19.86 17.29 5.39
CA ARG A 24 -18.50 17.44 4.82
C ARG A 24 -17.43 16.80 5.70
N GLY A 25 -17.62 16.84 7.02
CA GLY A 25 -16.57 16.58 8.00
C GLY A 25 -15.40 17.56 7.84
N TRP A 26 -14.31 17.33 8.58
CA TRP A 26 -13.08 18.10 8.38
C TRP A 26 -12.38 17.71 7.07
N VAL A 27 -12.51 16.43 6.65
CA VAL A 27 -11.96 15.92 5.39
C VAL A 27 -12.48 16.72 4.20
N GLY A 28 -13.81 16.88 4.06
CA GLY A 28 -14.40 17.65 2.96
C GLY A 28 -14.15 19.17 3.04
N ARG A 29 -13.78 19.70 4.22
CA ARG A 29 -13.35 21.10 4.37
C ARG A 29 -11.92 21.28 3.88
N VAL A 30 -11.00 20.40 4.27
CA VAL A 30 -9.62 20.38 3.75
C VAL A 30 -9.63 20.25 2.23
N LEU A 31 -10.40 19.31 1.67
CA LEU A 31 -10.44 19.10 0.22
C LEU A 31 -10.92 20.33 -0.55
N ALA A 32 -11.90 21.07 -0.03
CA ALA A 32 -12.38 22.29 -0.68
C ALA A 32 -11.35 23.42 -0.67
N GLU A 33 -10.48 23.47 0.33
CA GLU A 33 -9.38 24.44 0.40
C GLU A 33 -8.16 24.01 -0.45
N THR A 34 -8.02 22.72 -0.77
CA THR A 34 -6.79 22.16 -1.39
C THR A 34 -6.79 22.21 -2.92
N GLY A 35 -7.96 22.24 -3.58
CA GLY A 35 -8.08 22.29 -5.05
C GLY A 35 -8.57 21.00 -5.72
N THR A 36 -8.67 21.01 -7.06
CA THR A 36 -9.52 20.09 -7.85
C THR A 36 -8.88 18.79 -8.33
N ASP A 37 -7.68 18.44 -7.88
CA ASP A 37 -6.96 17.26 -8.39
C ASP A 37 -6.54 16.30 -7.27
N ILE A 38 -7.53 15.90 -6.48
CA ILE A 38 -7.35 14.91 -5.40
C ILE A 38 -8.48 13.89 -5.48
N THR A 39 -8.12 12.61 -5.56
CA THR A 39 -9.06 11.51 -5.33
C THR A 39 -9.00 11.14 -3.85
N ALA A 40 -9.98 11.61 -3.09
CA ALA A 40 -10.05 11.39 -1.65
C ALA A 40 -10.99 10.23 -1.28
N PHE A 41 -10.52 9.35 -0.40
CA PHE A 41 -11.29 8.26 0.16
C PHE A 41 -11.47 8.48 1.67
N ASN A 42 -12.69 8.84 2.08
CA ASN A 42 -13.03 8.91 3.51
C ASN A 42 -13.39 7.50 4.01
N LEU A 43 -12.57 6.95 4.90
CA LEU A 43 -12.64 5.60 5.44
C LEU A 43 -12.89 5.63 6.95
N GLY A 44 -13.71 6.57 7.43
CA GLY A 44 -14.10 6.66 8.84
C GLY A 44 -15.20 5.64 9.19
N ILE A 45 -15.01 4.88 10.28
CA ILE A 45 -16.05 3.97 10.78
C ILE A 45 -16.39 4.31 12.23
N ARG A 46 -17.65 4.66 12.49
CA ARG A 46 -18.10 5.04 13.83
C ARG A 46 -17.80 3.92 14.85
N ARG A 47 -17.31 4.32 16.04
CA ARG A 47 -16.88 3.44 17.14
C ARG A 47 -15.65 2.57 16.86
N ASN A 48 -14.92 2.76 15.76
CA ASN A 48 -13.64 2.08 15.59
C ASN A 48 -12.61 2.57 16.60
N THR A 49 -11.97 1.61 17.25
CA THR A 49 -10.81 1.79 18.10
C THR A 49 -9.52 1.78 17.26
N PRO A 50 -8.37 2.16 17.83
CA PRO A 50 -7.08 2.00 17.15
C PRO A 50 -6.80 0.56 16.69
N ASP A 51 -7.25 -0.46 17.43
CA ASP A 51 -7.06 -1.87 17.06
C ASP A 51 -7.94 -2.26 15.86
N ASP A 52 -9.18 -1.77 15.79
CA ASP A 52 -10.06 -1.98 14.63
C ASP A 52 -9.45 -1.35 13.37
N ILE A 53 -8.94 -0.12 13.50
CA ILE A 53 -8.28 0.61 12.42
C ILE A 53 -7.05 -0.17 11.94
N ARG A 54 -6.19 -0.66 12.85
CA ARG A 54 -5.00 -1.43 12.49
C ARG A 54 -5.34 -2.68 11.68
N ARG A 55 -6.41 -3.39 12.04
CA ARG A 55 -6.83 -4.64 11.38
C ARG A 55 -7.30 -4.43 9.94
N ARG A 56 -7.95 -3.30 9.65
CA ARG A 56 -8.58 -3.05 8.34
C ARG A 56 -7.79 -2.12 7.43
N CYS A 57 -6.90 -1.29 8.00
CA CYS A 57 -6.26 -0.18 7.28
C CYS A 57 -5.68 -0.63 5.94
N TRP A 58 -4.80 -1.63 5.92
CA TRP A 58 -4.14 -2.05 4.68
C TRP A 58 -5.11 -2.66 3.67
N ALA A 59 -6.01 -3.55 4.10
CA ALA A 59 -7.00 -4.18 3.23
C ALA A 59 -7.95 -3.17 2.56
N GLU A 60 -8.22 -2.03 3.20
CA GLU A 60 -8.99 -0.96 2.59
C GLU A 60 -8.14 0.00 1.75
N VAL A 61 -6.95 0.35 2.22
CA VAL A 61 -6.09 1.34 1.58
C VAL A 61 -5.53 0.78 0.26
N GLU A 62 -4.96 -0.43 0.28
CA GLU A 62 -4.22 -1.02 -0.85
C GLU A 62 -4.99 -1.02 -2.19
N PRO A 63 -6.27 -1.45 -2.28
CA PRO A 63 -7.01 -1.42 -3.53
C PRO A 63 -7.23 -0.02 -4.12
N ARG A 64 -7.12 1.04 -3.31
CA ARG A 64 -7.38 2.43 -3.71
C ARG A 64 -6.15 3.13 -4.29
N PHE A 65 -4.96 2.59 -4.03
CA PHE A 65 -3.73 3.01 -4.68
C PHE A 65 -3.50 2.27 -6.01
N LEU A 66 -4.40 1.35 -6.42
CA LEU A 66 -4.23 0.57 -7.63
C LEU A 66 -4.51 1.35 -8.94
N PRO A 67 -3.61 1.25 -9.94
CA PRO A 67 -2.47 0.35 -9.98
C PRO A 67 -1.24 0.96 -9.27
N ALA A 68 -0.97 0.53 -8.04
CA ALA A 68 0.33 0.59 -7.44
C ALA A 68 1.04 -0.58 -8.08
N GLU A 69 2.03 -0.28 -8.89
CA GLU A 69 2.84 -1.31 -9.48
C GLU A 69 3.56 -2.02 -8.33
N PHE A 70 3.35 -3.33 -8.22
CA PHE A 70 3.90 -4.17 -7.16
C PHE A 70 4.48 -5.43 -7.80
N ILE A 71 5.69 -5.81 -7.38
CA ILE A 71 6.35 -7.04 -7.80
C ILE A 71 6.18 -8.02 -6.66
N ASP A 72 5.34 -9.03 -6.86
CA ASP A 72 5.04 -10.04 -5.85
C ASP A 72 6.18 -11.07 -5.72
N ILE A 73 7.32 -10.58 -5.21
CA ILE A 73 8.50 -11.42 -4.97
C ILE A 73 8.20 -12.57 -4.00
N THR A 74 7.20 -12.42 -3.12
CA THR A 74 6.83 -13.46 -2.16
C THR A 74 6.24 -14.66 -2.90
N THR A 75 5.26 -14.45 -3.77
CA THR A 75 4.70 -15.53 -4.59
C THR A 75 5.72 -16.10 -5.56
N LEU A 76 6.57 -15.26 -6.15
CA LEU A 76 7.59 -15.70 -7.11
C LEU A 76 8.72 -16.54 -6.49
N LEU A 77 9.02 -16.33 -5.21
CA LEU A 77 10.10 -17.03 -4.49
C LEU A 77 9.61 -18.16 -3.57
N ALA A 78 8.32 -18.21 -3.25
CA ALA A 78 7.76 -19.19 -2.30
C ALA A 78 8.12 -20.64 -2.66
N ASP A 79 8.16 -20.96 -3.95
CA ASP A 79 8.47 -22.29 -4.48
C ASP A 79 9.84 -22.35 -5.20
N ASP A 80 10.72 -21.35 -5.02
CA ASP A 80 12.03 -21.33 -5.67
C ASP A 80 12.97 -22.38 -5.03
N PRO A 81 13.39 -23.42 -5.78
CA PRO A 81 14.17 -24.52 -5.21
C PRO A 81 15.58 -24.08 -4.79
N GLY A 82 16.16 -23.07 -5.47
CA GLY A 82 17.47 -22.53 -5.12
C GLY A 82 17.41 -21.74 -3.82
N TRP A 83 16.36 -20.95 -3.64
CA TRP A 83 16.09 -20.26 -2.37
C TRP A 83 15.94 -21.24 -1.21
N ALA A 84 15.08 -22.26 -1.38
CA ALA A 84 14.82 -23.26 -0.35
C ALA A 84 16.07 -24.09 0.00
N GLU A 85 16.86 -24.47 -0.99
CA GLU A 85 18.12 -25.20 -0.80
C GLU A 85 19.13 -24.39 -0.01
N GLU A 86 19.37 -23.14 -0.39
CA GLU A 86 20.33 -22.27 0.29
C GLU A 86 19.88 -21.94 1.72
N ALA A 87 18.60 -21.64 1.94
CA ALA A 87 18.06 -21.36 3.26
C ALA A 87 18.23 -22.56 4.21
N ARG A 88 17.92 -23.78 3.73
CA ARG A 88 18.10 -25.02 4.50
C ARG A 88 19.57 -25.31 4.81
N ALA A 89 20.49 -24.90 3.95
CA ALA A 89 21.94 -25.05 4.17
C ALA A 89 22.50 -24.02 5.18
N GLY A 90 21.81 -22.90 5.37
CA GLY A 90 22.17 -21.82 6.28
C GLY A 90 21.42 -21.84 7.61
N ASP A 91 20.77 -20.74 7.94
CA ASP A 91 20.05 -20.53 9.20
C ASP A 91 18.60 -21.05 9.21
N GLY A 92 18.17 -21.68 8.11
CA GLY A 92 16.81 -22.18 7.91
C GLY A 92 15.79 -21.12 7.46
N ALA A 93 16.19 -19.87 7.27
CA ALA A 93 15.30 -18.76 6.94
C ALA A 93 15.76 -17.95 5.71
N HIS A 94 17.05 -17.66 5.59
CA HIS A 94 17.58 -16.77 4.57
C HIS A 94 18.42 -17.53 3.55
N PRO A 95 18.26 -17.27 2.24
CA PRO A 95 19.12 -17.85 1.23
C PRO A 95 20.53 -17.25 1.32
N GLY A 96 21.45 -17.85 0.57
CA GLY A 96 22.77 -17.32 0.33
C GLY A 96 22.77 -16.35 -0.85
N SER A 97 23.95 -16.16 -1.46
CA SER A 97 24.12 -15.21 -2.55
C SER A 97 23.32 -15.56 -3.81
N GLY A 98 23.02 -16.84 -4.06
CA GLY A 98 22.25 -17.27 -5.22
C GLY A 98 20.79 -16.85 -5.14
N GLY A 99 20.14 -17.09 -3.99
CA GLY A 99 18.75 -16.67 -3.77
C GLY A 99 18.59 -15.15 -3.75
N TYR A 100 19.53 -14.41 -3.17
CA TYR A 100 19.51 -12.94 -3.27
C TYR A 100 19.71 -12.44 -4.70
N ARG A 101 20.54 -13.10 -5.51
CA ARG A 101 20.65 -12.76 -6.94
C ARG A 101 19.35 -13.01 -7.68
N ARG A 102 18.70 -14.16 -7.43
CA ARG A 102 17.39 -14.48 -8.00
C ARG A 102 16.33 -13.45 -7.65
N LEU A 103 16.26 -13.00 -6.39
CA LEU A 103 15.38 -11.92 -5.97
C LEU A 103 15.66 -10.63 -6.74
N ALA A 104 16.94 -10.24 -6.84
CA ALA A 104 17.33 -9.03 -7.56
C ALA A 104 16.89 -9.09 -9.04
N ASP A 105 17.07 -10.24 -9.69
CA ASP A 105 16.64 -10.44 -11.09
C ASP A 105 15.11 -10.31 -11.22
N LEU A 106 14.32 -10.90 -10.32
CA LEU A 106 12.86 -10.77 -10.31
C LEU A 106 12.40 -9.32 -10.14
N VAL A 107 13.08 -8.53 -9.30
CA VAL A 107 12.78 -7.11 -9.14
C VAL A 107 13.10 -6.34 -10.42
N LEU A 108 14.26 -6.59 -11.02
CA LEU A 108 14.70 -5.90 -12.22
C LEU A 108 13.83 -6.23 -13.44
N ASP A 109 13.46 -7.50 -13.62
CA ASP A 109 12.58 -7.98 -14.69
C ASP A 109 11.11 -7.59 -14.46
N GLY A 110 10.74 -7.33 -13.20
CA GLY A 110 9.39 -6.96 -12.78
C GLY A 110 8.98 -5.51 -13.06
N GLY A 111 9.77 -4.74 -13.79
CA GLY A 111 9.45 -3.38 -14.18
C GLY A 111 10.03 -2.29 -13.28
N TRP A 112 10.91 -2.65 -12.33
CA TRP A 112 11.51 -1.69 -11.39
C TRP A 112 12.18 -0.50 -12.09
N ARG A 113 12.86 -0.74 -13.22
CA ARG A 113 13.58 0.31 -13.96
C ARG A 113 12.63 1.34 -14.53
N GLU A 114 11.48 0.91 -15.02
CA GLU A 114 10.43 1.74 -15.57
C GLU A 114 9.76 2.57 -14.48
N TRP A 115 9.60 2.00 -13.28
CA TRP A 115 9.01 2.70 -12.14
C TRP A 115 9.87 3.87 -11.67
N ILE A 116 11.17 3.62 -11.47
CA ILE A 116 12.11 4.65 -10.98
C ILE A 116 12.46 5.71 -12.04
N ALA A 117 12.10 5.47 -13.31
CA ALA A 117 12.31 6.39 -14.43
C ALA A 117 11.12 7.34 -14.66
N ARG A 118 9.99 7.16 -13.96
CA ARG A 118 8.83 8.05 -14.06
C ARG A 118 9.05 9.33 -13.24
N PRO A 119 8.75 10.51 -13.80
CA PRO A 119 8.93 11.80 -13.12
C PRO A 119 7.94 12.03 -11.98
#